data_AF-A0A2P5WMV3-F1
#
_entry.id   AF-A0A2P5WMV3-F1
#
_cell.length_a   1.000
_cell.length_b   1.000
_cell.length_c   1.000
_cell.angle_alpha   90.00
_cell.angle_beta   90.00
_cell.angle_gamma   90.00
#
_symmetry.space_group_name_H-M   'P 1'
#
loop_
_entity.id
_entity.type
_entity.pdbx_description
1 polymer ?
#
loop_
_entity_poly.entity_id
_entity_poly.type
_entity_poly.pdbx_seq_one_letter_code
_entity_poly.pdbx_strand_id
1 'polypeptide(L)'
;MDKKRSNPMEWLNQMVGEPYYFFHFLSFFSYFIVRSSASNVLSPQITQLLFYREIQAVLAFFMLIAYKMAREETWEAFIADTLFVGKRLLARHFELDWHLLEYVNGK
;
A
#
# COMPACT_ATOMS: atom_id res chain seq x y z
N MET A 1 19.14 -7.98 -27.24
CA MET A 1 17.89 -8.47 -26.65
C MET A 1 16.96 -7.27 -26.55
N ASP A 2 15.91 -7.23 -27.37
CA ASP A 2 14.99 -6.10 -27.41
C ASP A 2 14.21 -6.05 -26.10
N LYS A 3 14.37 -4.94 -25.38
CA LYS A 3 13.62 -4.64 -24.16
C LYS A 3 12.18 -4.32 -24.59
N LYS A 4 11.34 -5.35 -24.68
CA LYS A 4 9.92 -5.22 -25.05
C LYS A 4 9.27 -4.28 -24.04
N ARG A 5 9.03 -3.02 -24.43
CA ARG A 5 8.30 -2.05 -23.62
C ARG A 5 6.89 -2.61 -23.40
N SER A 6 6.60 -3.05 -22.17
CA SER A 6 5.27 -3.56 -21.80
C SER A 6 4.26 -2.42 -21.82
N ASN A 7 3.10 -2.66 -22.43
CA ASN A 7 2.00 -1.68 -22.49
C ASN A 7 1.35 -1.52 -21.10
N PRO A 8 1.08 -0.28 -20.61
CA PRO A 8 0.34 -0.05 -19.36
C PRO A 8 -0.98 -0.82 -19.23
N MET A 9 -1.70 -1.08 -20.33
CA MET A 9 -2.93 -1.89 -20.26
C MET A 9 -2.67 -3.38 -20.03
N GLU A 10 -1.54 -3.89 -20.52
CA GLU A 10 -1.14 -5.28 -20.28
C GLU A 10 -0.75 -5.48 -18.80
N TRP A 11 -0.16 -4.45 -18.18
CA TRP A 11 0.06 -4.40 -16.73
C TRP A 11 -1.25 -4.47 -15.94
N LEU A 12 -2.22 -3.60 -16.24
CA LEU A 12 -3.51 -3.59 -15.54
C LEU A 12 -4.19 -4.96 -15.67
N ASN A 13 -4.09 -5.56 -16.86
CA ASN A 13 -4.63 -6.89 -17.10
C ASN A 13 -3.91 -7.96 -16.26
N GLN A 14 -2.59 -7.92 -16.11
CA GLN A 14 -1.86 -8.84 -15.22
C GLN A 14 -2.17 -8.61 -13.73
N MET A 15 -2.27 -7.36 -13.29
CA MET A 15 -2.59 -7.03 -11.90
C MET A 15 -3.99 -7.54 -11.51
N VAL A 16 -4.95 -7.47 -12.42
CA VAL A 16 -6.34 -7.91 -12.18
C VAL A 16 -6.51 -9.41 -12.50
N GLY A 17 -5.78 -9.93 -13.47
CA GLY A 17 -5.93 -11.30 -13.97
C GLY A 17 -5.16 -12.36 -13.17
N GLU A 18 -4.03 -11.98 -12.55
CA GLU A 18 -3.24 -12.90 -11.72
C GLU A 18 -3.68 -12.82 -10.26
N PRO A 19 -4.18 -13.92 -9.66
CA PRO A 19 -4.68 -13.92 -8.29
C PRO A 19 -3.65 -13.41 -7.27
N TYR A 20 -2.37 -13.76 -7.46
CA TYR A 20 -1.30 -13.32 -6.56
C TYR A 20 -1.18 -11.80 -6.51
N TYR A 21 -1.13 -11.11 -7.66
CA TYR A 21 -1.03 -9.65 -7.71
C TYR A 21 -2.32 -8.99 -7.24
N PHE A 22 -3.46 -9.54 -7.64
CA PHE A 22 -4.78 -9.04 -7.28
C PHE A 22 -5.00 -9.06 -5.76
N PHE A 23 -4.70 -10.16 -5.07
CA PHE A 23 -4.88 -10.25 -3.62
C PHE A 23 -3.93 -9.33 -2.85
N HIS A 24 -2.70 -9.13 -3.32
CA HIS A 24 -1.78 -8.17 -2.69
C HIS A 24 -2.26 -6.73 -2.87
N PHE A 25 -2.73 -6.38 -4.07
CA PHE A 25 -3.34 -5.10 -4.34
C PHE A 25 -4.55 -4.88 -3.43
N LEU A 26 -5.49 -5.84 -3.42
CA LEU A 26 -6.69 -5.77 -2.61
C LEU A 26 -6.38 -5.65 -1.11
N SER A 27 -5.43 -6.42 -0.61
CA SER A 27 -5.00 -6.36 0.80
C SER A 27 -4.42 -5.00 1.18
N PHE A 28 -3.70 -4.36 0.25
CA PHE A 28 -3.16 -3.02 0.47
C PHE A 28 -4.26 -1.96 0.53
N PHE A 29 -5.20 -2.01 -0.41
CA PHE A 29 -6.27 -1.01 -0.47
C PHE A 29 -7.38 -1.25 0.58
N SER A 30 -7.62 -2.49 0.99
CA SER A 30 -8.60 -2.81 2.03
C SER A 30 -8.25 -2.19 3.38
N TYR A 31 -6.96 -1.97 3.66
CA TYR A 31 -6.49 -1.29 4.87
C TYR A 31 -7.15 0.08 5.06
N PHE A 32 -7.30 0.86 3.98
CA PHE A 32 -7.95 2.18 4.05
C PHE A 32 -9.42 2.09 4.43
N ILE A 33 -10.13 1.07 3.94
CA ILE A 33 -11.55 0.86 4.25
C ILE A 33 -11.69 0.51 5.73
N VAL A 34 -10.98 -0.53 6.19
CA VAL A 34 -11.07 -1.04 7.57
C VAL A 34 -10.81 0.06 8.59
N ARG A 35 -9.74 0.84 8.39
CA ARG A 35 -9.38 1.90 9.33
C ARG A 35 -10.27 3.14 9.22
N SER A 36 -10.74 3.49 8.02
CA SER A 36 -11.75 4.56 7.89
C SER A 36 -13.01 4.19 8.67
N SER A 37 -13.43 2.92 8.66
CA SER A 37 -14.54 2.45 9.48
C SER A 37 -14.28 2.57 10.99
N ALA A 38 -13.04 2.36 11.44
CA ALA A 38 -12.63 2.49 12.84
C ALA A 38 -12.51 3.95 13.32
N SER A 39 -12.51 4.94 12.44
CA SER A 39 -12.36 6.36 12.82
C SER A 39 -13.41 6.86 13.81
N ASN A 40 -14.62 6.27 13.80
CA ASN A 40 -15.73 6.65 14.68
C ASN A 40 -15.54 6.24 16.15
N VAL A 41 -14.63 5.30 16.43
CA VAL A 41 -14.35 4.82 17.80
C VAL A 41 -13.06 5.42 18.40
N LEU A 42 -12.34 6.22 17.61
CA LEU A 42 -11.09 6.87 18.01
C LEU A 42 -11.32 8.34 18.36
N SER A 43 -10.44 8.90 19.19
CA SER A 43 -10.48 10.33 19.47
C SER A 43 -10.13 11.14 18.20
N PRO A 44 -10.70 12.34 18.01
CA PRO A 44 -10.44 13.15 16.83
C PRO A 44 -8.95 13.42 16.57
N GLN A 45 -8.16 13.58 17.64
CA GLN A 45 -6.72 13.84 17.56
C GLN A 45 -5.96 12.62 17.00
N ILE A 46 -6.31 11.42 17.47
CA ILE A 46 -5.72 10.17 16.98
C ILE A 46 -6.11 9.95 15.52
N THR A 47 -7.39 10.10 15.19
CA THR A 47 -7.89 9.96 13.81
C THR A 47 -7.16 10.90 12.84
N GLN A 48 -6.93 12.16 13.22
CA GLN A 48 -6.18 13.10 12.39
C GLN A 48 -4.72 12.68 12.18
N LEU A 49 -4.03 12.25 13.25
CA LEU A 49 -2.64 11.82 13.16
C LEU A 49 -2.48 10.60 12.24
N LEU A 50 -3.38 9.62 12.37
CA LEU A 50 -3.39 8.43 11.51
C LEU A 50 -3.66 8.80 10.05
N PHE A 51 -4.63 9.70 9.81
CA PHE A 51 -4.94 10.18 8.47
C PHE A 51 -3.74 10.85 7.78
N TYR A 52 -3.00 11.71 8.48
CA TYR A 52 -1.78 12.32 7.92
C TYR A 52 -0.73 11.27 7.54
N ARG A 53 -0.54 10.25 8.39
CA ARG A 53 0.41 9.17 8.12
C ARG A 53 -0.01 8.32 6.91
N GLU A 54 -1.30 8.09 6.73
CA GLU A 54 -1.84 7.39 5.56
C GLU A 54 -1.59 8.16 4.27
N ILE A 55 -1.84 9.47 4.28
CA ILE A 55 -1.52 10.36 3.15
C ILE A 55 -0.03 10.25 2.82
N GLN A 56 0.85 10.30 3.83
CA GLN A 56 2.28 10.14 3.63
C GLN A 56 2.64 8.78 3.02
N ALA A 57 2.01 7.69 3.47
CA ALA A 57 2.24 6.35 2.92
C ALA A 57 1.80 6.25 1.44
N VAL A 58 0.66 6.83 1.10
CA VAL A 58 0.15 6.89 -0.29
C VAL A 58 1.09 7.71 -1.17
N LEU A 59 1.53 8.88 -0.70
CA LEU A 59 2.48 9.72 -1.42
C LEU A 59 3.82 9.02 -1.62
N ALA A 60 4.35 8.35 -0.59
CA ALA A 60 5.59 7.58 -0.70
C ALA A 60 5.46 6.43 -1.71
N PHE A 61 4.31 5.75 -1.74
CA PHE A 61 4.01 4.72 -2.72
C PHE A 61 3.96 5.27 -4.15
N PHE A 62 3.32 6.41 -4.37
CA PHE A 62 3.31 7.08 -5.68
C PHE A 62 4.70 7.56 -6.11
N MET A 63 5.49 8.10 -5.19
CA MET A 63 6.88 8.48 -5.48
C MET A 63 7.73 7.27 -5.91
N LEU A 64 7.55 6.11 -5.28
CA LEU A 64 8.22 4.87 -5.68
C LEU A 64 7.82 4.46 -7.10
N ILE A 65 6.53 4.48 -7.42
CA ILE A 65 6.03 4.17 -8.77
C ILE A 65 6.65 5.11 -9.79
N ALA A 66 6.61 6.43 -9.54
CA ALA A 66 7.16 7.44 -10.44
C ALA A 66 8.68 7.27 -10.63
N TYR A 67 9.42 7.03 -9.54
CA TYR A 67 10.86 6.77 -9.57
C TYR A 67 11.18 5.54 -10.43
N LYS A 68 10.43 4.45 -10.24
CA LYS A 68 10.66 3.20 -10.96
C LYS A 68 10.28 3.31 -12.45
N MET A 69 9.21 4.04 -12.78
CA MET A 69 8.86 4.35 -14.17
C MET A 69 9.95 5.19 -14.85
N ALA A 70 10.52 6.18 -14.15
CA ALA A 70 11.61 7.00 -14.68
C ALA A 70 12.93 6.24 -14.88
N ARG A 71 13.16 5.19 -14.09
CA ARG A 71 14.36 4.34 -14.14
C ARG A 71 14.38 3.34 -15.30
N GLU A 72 13.30 3.23 -16.07
CA GLU A 72 13.10 2.19 -17.08
C GLU A 72 13.46 0.77 -16.57
N GLU A 73 13.09 0.42 -15.34
CA GLU A 73 13.40 -0.91 -14.79
C GLU A 73 12.65 -2.05 -15.50
N THR A 74 13.15 -3.29 -15.33
CA THR A 74 12.41 -4.46 -15.80
C THR A 74 11.13 -4.65 -14.98
N TRP A 75 10.15 -5.30 -15.60
CA TRP A 75 8.81 -5.44 -15.03
C TRP A 75 8.81 -6.26 -13.73
N GLU A 76 9.62 -7.31 -13.70
CA GLU A 76 9.79 -8.19 -12.55
C GLU A 76 10.39 -7.42 -11.36
N ALA A 77 11.36 -6.55 -11.62
CA ALA A 77 11.97 -5.71 -10.60
C ALA A 77 10.99 -4.65 -10.07
N PHE A 78 10.21 -4.03 -10.95
CA PHE A 78 9.16 -3.09 -10.57
C PHE A 78 8.13 -3.74 -9.64
N ILE A 79 7.59 -4.89 -10.02
CA ILE A 79 6.58 -5.59 -9.22
C ILE A 79 7.17 -6.04 -7.90
N ALA A 80 8.34 -6.68 -7.92
CA ALA A 80 8.98 -7.20 -6.72
C ALA A 80 9.20 -6.08 -5.68
N ASP A 81 9.71 -4.93 -6.11
CA ASP A 81 9.98 -3.80 -5.21
C ASP A 81 8.69 -3.13 -4.73
N THR A 82 7.70 -2.97 -5.61
CA THR A 82 6.40 -2.40 -5.24
C THR A 82 5.68 -3.28 -4.21
N LEU A 83 5.67 -4.60 -4.42
CA LEU A 83 5.09 -5.56 -3.48
C LEU A 83 5.88 -5.60 -2.17
N PHE A 84 7.21 -5.57 -2.23
CA PHE A 84 8.06 -5.57 -1.04
C PHE A 84 7.82 -4.32 -0.17
N VAL A 85 7.74 -3.15 -0.79
CA VAL A 85 7.42 -1.91 -0.08
C VAL A 85 5.98 -1.92 0.43
N GLY A 86 5.01 -2.35 -0.38
CA GLY A 86 3.61 -2.47 0.04
C GLY A 86 3.44 -3.37 1.27
N LYS A 87 4.10 -4.53 1.30
CA LYS A 87 4.13 -5.43 2.48
C LYS A 87 4.71 -4.74 3.71
N ARG A 88 5.83 -4.03 3.58
CA ARG A 88 6.46 -3.31 4.71
C ARG A 88 5.57 -2.19 5.24
N LEU A 89 4.91 -1.45 4.36
CA LEU A 89 3.94 -0.43 4.75
C LEU A 89 2.77 -1.07 5.50
N LEU A 90 2.17 -2.15 4.99
CA LEU A 90 1.07 -2.83 5.67
C LEU A 90 1.48 -3.36 7.04
N ALA A 91 2.61 -4.07 7.14
CA ALA A 91 3.08 -4.59 8.41
C ALA A 91 3.22 -3.50 9.48
N ARG A 92 3.80 -2.35 9.11
CA ARG A 92 3.99 -1.22 10.02
C ARG A 92 2.68 -0.55 10.41
N HIS A 93 1.65 -0.63 9.57
CA HIS A 93 0.32 -0.15 9.90
C HIS A 93 -0.42 -1.10 10.84
N PHE A 94 -0.36 -2.41 10.58
CA PHE A 94 -0.90 -3.43 11.49
C PHE A 94 -0.28 -3.36 12.88
N GLU A 95 1.04 -3.18 12.97
CA GLU A 95 1.74 -2.98 14.26
C GLU A 95 1.20 -1.74 14.99
N LEU A 96 0.92 -0.67 14.26
CA LEU A 96 0.37 0.53 14.88
C LEU A 96 -1.07 0.31 15.37
N ASP A 97 -1.90 -0.34 14.56
CA ASP A 97 -3.29 -0.65 14.90
C ASP A 97 -3.36 -1.59 16.11
N TRP A 98 -2.39 -2.51 16.25
CA TRP A 98 -2.25 -3.36 17.42
C TRP A 98 -2.00 -2.54 18.70
N HIS A 99 -1.00 -1.66 18.67
CA HIS A 99 -0.72 -0.78 19.82
C HIS A 99 -1.87 0.19 20.11
N LEU A 100 -2.58 0.64 19.08
CA LEU A 100 -3.77 1.46 19.23
C LEU A 100 -4.87 0.69 19.96
N LEU A 101 -5.06 -0.58 19.64
CA LEU A 101 -6.03 -1.45 20.28
C LEU A 101 -5.67 -1.72 21.76
N GLU A 102 -4.39 -1.88 22.08
CA GLU A 102 -3.92 -1.95 23.48
C GLU A 102 -4.24 -0.66 24.24
N TYR A 103 -3.87 0.49 23.66
CA TYR A 103 -4.13 1.81 24.24
C TYR A 103 -5.62 2.07 24.51
N VAL A 104 -6.49 1.75 23.53
CA VAL A 104 -7.95 1.91 23.68
C VAL A 104 -8.53 0.98 24.75
N ASN A 105 -7.98 -0.23 24.89
CA ASN A 105 -8.39 -1.18 25.93
C ASN A 105 -7.77 -0.91 27.30
N GLY A 106 -6.97 0.16 27.44
CA GLY A 106 -6.30 0.52 28.68
C GLY A 106 -5.26 -0.51 29.15
N LYS A 107 -4.65 -1.24 28.21
CA LYS A 107 -3.60 -2.23 28.46
C LYS A 107 -2.21 -1.70 28.12
#